data_AF-A0A6L9QTV5-F1
#
_entry.id   AF-A0A6L9QTV5-F1
#
_cell.length_a   1.000
_cell.length_b   1.000
_cell.length_c   1.000
_cell.angle_alpha   90.00
_cell.angle_beta   90.00
_cell.angle_gamma   90.00
#
_symmetry.space_group_name_H-M   'P 1'
#
loop_
_entity.id
_entity.type
_entity.pdbx_description
1 polymer ?
#
loop_
_entity_poly.entity_id
_entity_poly.type
_entity_poly.pdbx_seq_one_letter_code
_entity_poly.pdbx_strand_id
1 'polypeptide(L)'
;MNRMESYIRDRHDDAHQRRCEAEAKMLAGLDEGEDIAAAVAAVAAARATASWWDEPVTGIDHEGLDPVEALWRARESARRALTDHSIPRHADPFAQGFAVAFIEAARTFYRDTAHLDALTTRTERTHS
;
A
#
# COMPACT_ATOMS: atom_id res chain seq x y z
N MET A 1 -10.42 20.37 0.35
CA MET A 1 -10.27 18.91 0.43
C MET A 1 -11.62 18.26 0.18
N ASN A 2 -11.75 17.49 -0.90
CA ASN A 2 -13.00 16.77 -1.19
C ASN A 2 -13.06 15.46 -0.37
N ARG A 3 -14.24 14.84 -0.25
CA ARG A 3 -14.43 13.63 0.59
C ARG A 3 -13.50 12.47 0.21
N MET A 4 -13.17 12.32 -1.07
CA MET A 4 -12.27 11.26 -1.54
C MET A 4 -10.82 11.55 -1.14
N GLU A 5 -10.39 12.80 -1.28
CA GLU A 5 -9.07 13.25 -0.84
C GLU A 5 -8.89 13.02 0.67
N SER A 6 -9.88 13.41 1.50
CA SER A 6 -9.85 13.13 2.93
C SER A 6 -9.73 11.64 3.23
N TYR A 7 -10.53 10.81 2.56
CA TYR A 7 -10.47 9.35 2.73
C TYR A 7 -9.08 8.79 2.39
N ILE A 8 -8.47 9.22 1.28
CA ILE A 8 -7.14 8.76 0.86
C ILE A 8 -6.09 9.18 1.90
N ARG A 9 -6.12 10.44 2.35
CA ARG A 9 -5.19 10.96 3.35
C ARG A 9 -5.34 10.26 4.71
N ASP A 10 -6.57 10.06 5.18
CA ASP A 10 -6.83 9.34 6.43
C ASP A 10 -6.27 7.91 6.37
N ARG A 11 -6.44 7.21 5.23
CA ARG A 11 -5.90 5.85 5.05
C ARG A 11 -4.39 5.82 4.92
N HIS A 12 -3.80 6.81 4.26
CA HIS A 12 -2.36 7.00 4.19
C HIS A 12 -1.77 7.22 5.58
N ASP A 13 -2.33 8.14 6.36
CA ASP A 13 -1.84 8.49 7.68
C ASP A 13 -1.97 7.31 8.65
N ASP A 14 -3.09 6.59 8.62
CA ASP A 14 -3.28 5.33 9.37
C ASP A 14 -2.22 4.28 9.01
N ALA A 15 -1.90 4.12 7.71
CA ALA A 15 -0.93 3.15 7.25
C ALA A 15 0.50 3.53 7.66
N HIS A 16 0.86 4.82 7.56
CA HIS A 16 2.15 5.34 8.04
C HIS A 16 2.30 5.22 9.54
N GLN A 17 1.26 5.53 10.32
CA GLN A 17 1.28 5.38 11.76
C GLN A 17 1.54 3.93 12.15
N ARG A 18 0.84 2.97 11.54
CA ARG A 18 1.09 1.53 11.76
C ARG A 18 2.49 1.09 11.37
N ARG A 19 3.05 1.65 10.29
CA ARG A 19 4.44 1.41 9.90
C ARG A 19 5.41 1.89 10.97
N CYS A 20 5.26 3.14 11.43
CA CYS A 20 6.09 3.70 12.48
C CYS A 20 6.00 2.89 13.78
N GLU A 21 4.81 2.45 14.16
CA GLU A 21 4.62 1.59 15.34
C GLU A 21 5.28 0.21 15.21
N ALA A 22 5.19 -0.41 14.03
CA ALA A 22 5.85 -1.69 13.77
C ALA A 22 7.38 -1.55 13.83
N GLU A 23 7.93 -0.48 13.25
CA GLU A 23 9.37 -0.20 13.28
C GLU A 23 9.85 0.08 14.70
N ALA A 24 9.11 0.88 15.48
CA ALA A 24 9.43 1.14 16.87
C ALA A 24 9.43 -0.13 17.72
N LYS A 25 8.43 -1.02 17.53
CA LYS A 25 8.36 -2.32 18.22
C LYS A 25 9.54 -3.22 17.86
N MET A 26 9.92 -3.26 16.59
CA MET A 26 11.09 -4.05 16.16
C MET A 26 12.38 -3.53 16.79
N LEU A 27 12.56 -2.20 16.87
CA LEU A 27 13.72 -1.59 17.51
C LEU A 27 13.76 -1.89 19.02
N ALA A 28 12.63 -1.80 19.71
CA ALA A 28 12.55 -2.15 21.13
C ALA A 28 12.91 -3.63 21.37
N GLY A 29 12.38 -4.55 20.55
CA GLY A 29 12.72 -5.98 20.65
C GLY A 29 14.19 -6.28 20.36
N LEU A 30 14.83 -5.51 19.47
CA LEU A 30 16.28 -5.59 19.26
C LEU A 30 17.08 -5.19 20.50
N ASP A 31 16.68 -4.10 21.16
CA ASP A 31 17.35 -3.61 22.38
C ASP A 31 17.16 -4.60 23.56
N GLU A 32 16.04 -5.32 23.58
CA GLU A 32 15.69 -6.32 24.60
C GLU A 32 16.25 -7.72 24.29
N GLY A 33 16.88 -7.92 23.12
CA GLY A 33 17.45 -9.21 22.71
C GLY A 33 16.41 -10.28 22.35
N GLU A 34 15.21 -9.88 21.96
CA GLU A 34 14.13 -10.77 21.56
C GLU A 34 14.34 -11.37 20.16
N ASP A 35 13.64 -12.48 19.86
CA ASP A 35 13.56 -12.99 18.49
C ASP A 35 12.73 -12.03 17.62
N ILE A 36 13.40 -11.38 16.69
CA ILE A 36 12.84 -10.32 15.85
C ILE A 36 12.14 -10.82 14.59
N ALA A 37 12.13 -12.12 14.28
CA ALA A 37 11.62 -12.61 13.00
C ALA A 37 10.15 -12.18 12.75
N ALA A 38 9.31 -12.29 13.78
CA ALA A 38 7.92 -11.83 13.71
C ALA A 38 7.81 -10.30 13.56
N ALA A 39 8.68 -9.55 14.24
CA ALA A 39 8.72 -8.10 14.14
C ALA A 39 9.16 -7.62 12.75
N VAL A 40 10.16 -8.28 12.15
CA VAL A 40 10.60 -8.02 10.77
C VAL A 40 9.47 -8.28 9.77
N ALA A 41 8.73 -9.39 9.93
CA ALA A 41 7.57 -9.69 9.09
C ALA A 41 6.46 -8.63 9.24
N ALA A 42 6.18 -8.18 10.48
CA ALA A 42 5.21 -7.13 10.75
C ALA A 42 5.62 -5.79 10.13
N VAL A 43 6.89 -5.42 10.21
CA VAL A 43 7.45 -4.23 9.54
C VAL A 43 7.31 -4.35 8.03
N ALA A 44 7.64 -5.50 7.44
CA ALA A 44 7.50 -5.72 6.01
C ALA A 44 6.04 -5.53 5.54
N ALA A 45 5.08 -6.12 6.26
CA ALA A 45 3.66 -5.96 5.96
C ALA A 45 3.16 -4.52 6.11
N ALA A 46 3.59 -3.82 7.17
CA ALA A 46 3.20 -2.43 7.42
C ALA A 46 3.80 -1.47 6.37
N ARG A 47 5.08 -1.64 6.01
CA ARG A 47 5.74 -0.91 4.92
C ARG A 47 5.04 -1.12 3.59
N ALA A 48 4.74 -2.38 3.25
CA ALA A 48 4.02 -2.72 2.02
C ALA A 48 2.63 -2.09 1.97
N THR A 49 1.92 -2.05 3.09
CA THR A 49 0.60 -1.40 3.17
C THR A 49 0.71 0.11 2.97
N ALA A 50 1.67 0.76 3.62
CA ALA A 50 1.92 2.20 3.45
C ALA A 50 2.26 2.55 2.00
N SER A 51 3.09 1.76 1.31
CA SER A 51 3.46 2.04 -0.09
C SER A 51 2.28 2.06 -1.05
N TRP A 52 1.22 1.29 -0.80
CA TRP A 52 0.01 1.32 -1.64
C TRP A 52 -0.84 2.58 -1.43
N TRP A 53 -0.70 3.25 -0.29
CA TRP A 53 -1.35 4.54 -0.02
C TRP A 53 -0.45 5.74 -0.38
N ASP A 54 0.87 5.55 -0.46
CA ASP A 54 1.81 6.56 -0.98
C ASP A 54 1.52 6.89 -2.45
N GLU A 55 1.16 5.89 -3.25
CA GLU A 55 0.90 6.05 -4.69
C GLU A 55 -0.22 7.07 -5.00
N PRO A 56 -1.46 6.94 -4.47
CA PRO A 56 -2.51 7.93 -4.73
C PRO A 56 -2.22 9.30 -4.10
N VAL A 57 -1.57 9.38 -2.94
CA VAL A 57 -1.16 10.66 -2.34
C VAL A 57 -0.13 11.37 -3.22
N THR A 58 0.86 10.62 -3.74
CA THR A 58 1.87 11.16 -4.67
C THR A 58 1.21 11.69 -5.94
N GLY A 59 0.24 10.95 -6.48
CA GLY A 59 -0.55 11.40 -7.64
C GLY A 59 -1.30 12.71 -7.40
N ILE A 60 -1.88 12.90 -6.21
CA ILE A 60 -2.57 14.15 -5.85
C ILE A 60 -1.57 15.30 -5.67
N ASP A 61 -0.53 15.09 -4.85
CA ASP A 61 0.35 16.16 -4.37
C ASP A 61 1.41 16.57 -5.41
N HIS A 62 1.89 15.63 -6.22
CA HIS A 62 2.99 15.87 -7.17
C HIS A 62 2.56 15.88 -8.63
N GLU A 63 1.52 15.11 -8.99
CA GLU A 63 1.01 15.06 -10.37
C GLU A 63 -0.27 15.88 -10.58
N GLY A 64 -0.86 16.41 -9.51
CA GLY A 64 -2.08 17.22 -9.57
C GLY A 64 -3.32 16.44 -10.01
N LEU A 65 -3.33 15.12 -9.82
CA LEU A 65 -4.45 14.26 -10.20
C LEU A 65 -5.69 14.54 -9.34
N ASP A 66 -6.87 14.37 -9.94
CA ASP A 66 -8.10 14.28 -9.17
C ASP A 66 -8.02 13.06 -8.22
N PRO A 67 -8.48 13.17 -6.96
CA PRO A 67 -8.42 12.07 -5.99
C PRO A 67 -9.04 10.75 -6.46
N VAL A 68 -10.11 10.79 -7.27
CA VAL A 68 -10.72 9.58 -7.84
C VAL A 68 -9.82 8.96 -8.90
N GLU A 69 -9.19 9.79 -9.75
CA GLU A 69 -8.23 9.33 -10.75
C GLU A 69 -6.98 8.72 -10.08
N ALA A 70 -6.42 9.39 -9.07
CA ALA A 70 -5.26 8.92 -8.33
C ALA A 70 -5.53 7.54 -7.67
N LEU A 71 -6.69 7.38 -7.04
CA LEU A 71 -7.10 6.10 -6.46
C LEU A 71 -7.33 5.02 -7.52
N TRP A 72 -7.93 5.36 -8.66
CA TRP A 72 -8.12 4.42 -9.75
C TRP A 72 -6.79 3.92 -10.30
N ARG A 73 -5.81 4.81 -10.53
CA ARG A 73 -4.46 4.43 -10.99
C ARG A 73 -3.79 3.48 -10.00
N ALA A 74 -3.83 3.79 -8.70
CA ALA A 74 -3.28 2.91 -7.66
C ALA A 74 -3.98 1.54 -7.62
N ARG A 75 -5.31 1.49 -7.80
CA ARG A 75 -6.06 0.22 -7.90
C ARG A 75 -5.64 -0.59 -9.12
N GLU A 76 -5.42 0.07 -10.26
CA GLU A 76 -4.96 -0.58 -11.49
C GLU A 76 -3.52 -1.10 -11.34
N SER A 77 -2.63 -0.35 -10.69
CA SER A 77 -1.27 -0.81 -10.31
C SER A 77 -1.33 -2.04 -9.41
N ALA A 78 -2.19 -2.04 -8.37
CA ALA A 78 -2.39 -3.19 -7.50
C ALA A 78 -2.93 -4.41 -8.27
N ARG A 79 -3.86 -4.20 -9.20
CA ARG A 79 -4.38 -5.27 -10.06
C ARG A 79 -3.29 -5.87 -10.94
N ARG A 80 -2.42 -5.04 -11.53
CA ARG A 80 -1.28 -5.51 -12.34
C ARG A 80 -0.30 -6.32 -11.51
N ALA A 81 0.07 -5.83 -10.32
CA ALA A 81 0.93 -6.57 -9.39
C ALA A 81 0.38 -7.98 -9.07
N LEU A 82 -0.95 -8.15 -9.01
CA LEU A 82 -1.59 -9.45 -8.79
C LEU A 82 -1.70 -10.33 -10.04
N THR A 83 -1.69 -9.74 -11.23
CA THR A 83 -1.95 -10.43 -12.51
C THR A 83 -0.69 -10.67 -13.35
N ASP A 84 0.42 -9.99 -13.06
CA ASP A 84 1.67 -10.20 -13.80
C ASP A 84 2.44 -11.47 -13.34
N HIS A 85 1.91 -12.23 -12.38
CA HIS A 85 2.32 -13.58 -11.92
C HIS A 85 3.82 -13.79 -11.58
N SER A 86 4.67 -12.78 -11.67
CA SER A 86 6.07 -12.88 -11.30
C SER A 86 6.25 -12.40 -9.86
N ILE A 87 6.13 -13.31 -8.88
CA ILE A 87 6.86 -13.08 -7.62
C ILE A 87 8.33 -13.18 -8.02
N PRO A 88 9.10 -12.07 -7.99
CA PRO A 88 10.50 -12.14 -8.38
C PRO A 88 11.19 -13.13 -7.44
N ARG A 89 11.88 -14.11 -7.99
CA ARG A 89 12.70 -15.03 -7.20
C ARG A 89 13.95 -14.27 -6.80
N HIS A 90 13.98 -13.80 -5.56
CA HIS A 90 15.16 -13.16 -5.00
C HIS A 90 16.08 -14.23 -4.40
N ALA A 91 17.38 -14.10 -4.62
CA ALA A 91 18.38 -14.95 -3.95
C ALA A 91 18.46 -14.67 -2.44
N ASP A 92 18.06 -13.46 -2.04
CA ASP A 92 17.99 -13.02 -0.64
C ASP A 92 16.61 -13.34 -0.02
N PRO A 93 16.55 -14.13 1.07
CA PRO A 93 15.31 -14.44 1.77
C PRO A 93 14.56 -13.21 2.30
N PHE A 94 15.26 -12.13 2.66
CA PHE A 94 14.60 -10.90 3.12
C PHE A 94 13.89 -10.20 1.97
N ALA A 95 14.58 -9.99 0.85
CA ALA A 95 13.98 -9.47 -0.37
C ALA A 95 12.79 -10.33 -0.84
N GLN A 96 12.90 -11.65 -0.75
CA GLN A 96 11.80 -12.56 -1.04
C GLN A 96 10.60 -12.32 -0.11
N GLY A 97 10.84 -12.17 1.19
CA GLY A 97 9.80 -11.86 2.19
C GLY A 97 9.12 -10.51 1.93
N PHE A 98 9.87 -9.47 1.60
CA PHE A 98 9.32 -8.16 1.23
C PHE A 98 8.48 -8.24 -0.04
N ALA A 99 8.92 -8.99 -1.06
CA ALA A 99 8.14 -9.19 -2.28
C ALA A 99 6.80 -9.88 -2.00
N VAL A 100 6.79 -10.89 -1.12
CA VAL A 100 5.54 -11.55 -0.70
C VAL A 100 4.64 -10.57 0.06
N ALA A 101 5.18 -9.83 1.03
CA ALA A 101 4.42 -8.83 1.79
C ALA A 101 3.81 -7.75 0.87
N PHE A 102 4.55 -7.31 -0.16
CA PHE A 102 4.06 -6.36 -1.15
C PHE A 102 2.85 -6.87 -1.94
N ILE A 103 2.90 -8.13 -2.40
CA ILE A 103 1.80 -8.77 -3.13
C ILE A 103 0.57 -9.00 -2.23
N GLU A 104 0.78 -9.38 -0.96
CA GLU A 104 -0.31 -9.53 0.01
C GLU A 104 -0.96 -8.18 0.34
N ALA A 105 -0.16 -7.12 0.47
CA ALA A 105 -0.66 -5.77 0.65
C ALA A 105 -1.43 -5.29 -0.60
N ALA A 106 -0.97 -5.62 -1.80
CA ALA A 106 -1.67 -5.30 -3.05
C ALA A 106 -3.06 -5.94 -3.08
N ARG A 107 -3.15 -7.23 -2.69
CA ARG A 107 -4.41 -7.96 -2.58
C ARG A 107 -5.35 -7.31 -1.59
N THR A 108 -4.83 -6.93 -0.42
CA THR A 108 -5.61 -6.27 0.62
C THR A 108 -6.11 -4.91 0.16
N PHE A 109 -5.21 -4.06 -0.38
CA PHE A 109 -5.55 -2.75 -0.91
C PHE A 109 -6.64 -2.83 -1.99
N TYR A 110 -6.47 -3.71 -2.99
CA TYR A 110 -7.42 -3.89 -4.09
C TYR A 110 -8.80 -4.35 -3.59
N ARG A 111 -8.85 -5.28 -2.63
CA ARG A 111 -10.11 -5.73 -2.02
C ARG A 111 -10.76 -4.62 -1.21
N ASP A 112 -9.99 -3.96 -0.35
CA ASP A 112 -10.52 -3.00 0.63
C ASP A 112 -11.04 -1.74 -0.05
N THR A 113 -10.53 -1.41 -1.23
CA THR A 113 -11.01 -0.27 -2.03
C THR A 113 -12.07 -0.66 -3.08
N ALA A 114 -12.50 -1.93 -3.15
CA ALA A 114 -13.48 -2.40 -4.15
C ALA A 114 -14.87 -1.75 -4.02
N HIS A 115 -15.25 -1.36 -2.81
CA HIS A 115 -16.49 -0.61 -2.57
C HIS A 115 -16.51 0.78 -3.25
N LEU A 116 -15.36 1.25 -3.75
CA LEU A 116 -15.19 2.54 -4.42
C LEU A 116 -15.22 2.41 -5.96
N ASP A 117 -15.37 1.20 -6.52
CA ASP A 117 -15.34 0.99 -7.97
C ASP A 117 -16.40 1.79 -8.71
N ALA A 118 -17.60 1.92 -8.15
CA ALA A 118 -18.67 2.73 -8.76
C ALA A 118 -18.27 4.21 -8.96
N LEU A 119 -17.33 4.73 -8.16
CA LEU A 119 -16.83 6.10 -8.28
C LEU A 119 -15.71 6.20 -9.32
N THR A 120 -14.88 5.17 -9.46
CA THR A 120 -13.72 5.15 -10.35
C THR A 120 -14.08 4.74 -11.79
N THR A 121 -15.09 3.89 -12.01
CA THR A 121 -15.59 3.51 -13.36
C THR A 121 -16.26 4.68 -14.10
N ARG A 122 -16.75 5.71 -13.37
CA ARG A 122 -17.37 6.88 -14.00
C ARG A 122 -16.35 7.78 -14.72
N THR A 123 -15.10 7.79 -14.26
CA THR A 123 -13.99 8.53 -14.88
C THR A 123 -13.65 7.96 -16.27
N GLU A 124 -13.69 6.63 -16.45
CA GLU A 124 -13.42 5.96 -17.74
C GLU A 124 -14.33 6.44 -18.88
N ARG A 125 -15.61 6.71 -18.58
CA ARG A 125 -16.59 7.19 -19.58
C ARG A 125 -16.41 8.65 -19.97
N THR A 126 -15.66 9.43 -19.20
CA THR A 126 -15.52 10.87 -19.42
C THR A 126 -14.22 11.21 -20.18
N HIS A 127 -13.27 10.26 -20.23
CA HIS A 127 -11.98 10.39 -20.93
C HIS A 127 -11.85 9.47 -22.16
N SER A 128 -12.93 8.81 -22.60
CA SER A 128 -13.00 8.03 -23.86
C SER A 128 -13.63 8.83 -25.00
#